data_AF-A0A9W8XT11-F1
#
_entry.id   AF-A0A9W8XT11-F1
#
_cell.length_a   1.000
_cell.length_b   1.000
_cell.length_c   1.000
_cell.angle_alpha   90.00
_cell.angle_beta   90.00
_cell.angle_gamma   90.00
#
_symmetry.space_group_name_H-M   'P 1'
#
loop_
_entity.id
_entity.type
_entity.pdbx_description
1 polymer ?
#
loop_
_entity_poly.entity_id
_entity_poly.type
_entity_poly.pdbx_seq_one_letter_code
_entity_poly.pdbx_strand_id
1 'polypeptide(L)'
;MDLVEQLLRQWSFDTESLHNQVNTENLMSGDLRATIDLFVSLVRQLPQGIALFFVIDGAVVYEGEEFQDAVPVILSLIRLSNDTGMRASIKLLITSAPATYYIRESFEKEGLILNVDSSSVSAVASEERMVRELLVLLNLRAPDDL
;
A
#
# COMPACT_ATOMS: atom_id res chain seq x y z
N MET A 1 -2.07 -13.03 11.59
CA MET A 1 -1.20 -11.91 11.98
C MET A 1 -1.79 -10.68 11.31
N ASP A 2 -2.27 -9.74 12.10
CA ASP A 2 -2.99 -8.54 11.61
C ASP A 2 -2.00 -7.44 11.17
N LEU A 3 -2.41 -6.54 10.28
CA LEU A 3 -1.60 -5.45 9.75
C LEU A 3 -1.15 -4.47 10.84
N VAL A 4 -2.03 -4.15 11.79
CA VAL A 4 -1.70 -3.32 12.96
C VAL A 4 -0.65 -4.01 13.84
N GLU A 5 -0.81 -5.32 14.07
CA GLU A 5 0.15 -6.12 14.82
C GLU A 5 1.54 -6.13 14.16
N GLN A 6 1.59 -6.22 12.82
CA GLN A 6 2.84 -6.16 12.07
C GLN A 6 3.56 -4.82 12.26
N LEU A 7 2.84 -3.71 12.15
CA LEU A 7 3.41 -2.37 12.36
C LEU A 7 3.99 -2.24 13.77
N LEU A 8 3.18 -2.57 14.79
CA LEU A 8 3.58 -2.45 16.20
C LEU A 8 4.79 -3.31 16.57
N ARG A 9 5.02 -4.42 15.86
CA ARG A 9 6.20 -5.27 16.07
C ARG A 9 7.44 -4.76 15.37
N GLN A 10 7.29 -4.06 14.24
CA GLN A 10 8.40 -3.60 13.42
C GLN A 10 8.93 -2.23 13.86
N TRP A 11 8.11 -1.42 14.52
CA TRP A 11 8.43 -0.04 14.87
C TRP A 11 8.06 0.26 16.31
N SER A 12 8.83 1.18 16.92
CA SER A 12 8.45 1.79 18.19
C SER A 12 7.59 3.02 17.90
N PHE A 13 6.42 3.09 18.54
CA PHE A 13 5.48 4.19 18.38
C PHE A 13 5.33 4.94 19.70
N ASP A 14 5.02 6.23 19.61
CA ASP A 14 4.63 7.02 20.77
C ASP A 14 3.17 6.71 21.10
N THR A 15 2.97 5.82 22.07
CA THR A 15 1.65 5.39 22.51
C THR A 15 0.91 6.43 23.33
N GLU A 16 1.59 7.43 23.90
CA GLU A 16 0.92 8.51 24.66
C GLU A 16 0.07 9.37 23.72
N SER A 17 0.58 9.65 22.52
CA SER A 17 -0.13 10.40 21.49
C SER A 17 -1.36 9.66 20.94
N LEU A 18 -1.34 8.32 20.93
CA LEU A 18 -2.41 7.48 20.36
C LEU A 18 -3.68 7.50 21.20
N HIS A 19 -3.57 7.60 22.53
CA HIS A 19 -4.73 7.65 23.42
C HIS A 19 -5.64 8.87 23.14
N ASN A 20 -5.07 9.97 22.64
CA ASN A 20 -5.84 11.18 22.30
C ASN A 20 -6.44 11.13 20.89
N GLN A 21 -5.98 10.22 20.04
CA GLN A 21 -6.37 10.15 18.63
C GLN A 21 -7.32 8.99 18.34
N VAL A 22 -7.35 7.97 19.20
CA VAL A 22 -8.09 6.73 18.99
C VAL A 22 -9.02 6.48 20.17
N ASN A 23 -10.29 6.23 19.90
CA ASN A 23 -11.24 5.77 20.91
C ASN A 23 -10.97 4.30 21.26
N THR A 24 -10.38 4.07 22.42
CA THR A 24 -10.01 2.73 22.91
C THR A 24 -11.22 1.86 23.21
N GLU A 25 -12.37 2.42 23.63
CA GLU A 25 -13.59 1.65 23.86
C GLU A 25 -14.11 1.05 22.55
N ASN A 26 -14.12 1.85 21.48
CA ASN A 26 -14.52 1.38 20.14
C ASN A 26 -13.57 0.32 19.62
N LEU A 27 -12.25 0.50 19.81
CA LEU A 27 -11.25 -0.48 19.41
C LEU A 27 -11.46 -1.83 20.11
N MET A 28 -11.74 -1.83 21.41
CA MET A 28 -12.00 -3.04 22.18
C MET A 28 -13.30 -3.74 21.79
N SER A 29 -14.28 -3.00 21.25
CA SER A 29 -15.50 -3.58 20.68
C SER A 29 -15.35 -4.15 19.27
N GLY A 30 -14.16 -4.02 18.65
CA GLY A 30 -13.91 -4.48 17.29
C GLY A 30 -14.46 -3.55 16.21
N ASP A 31 -14.63 -2.26 16.53
CA ASP A 31 -15.10 -1.27 15.56
C ASP A 31 -14.06 -1.10 14.44
N LEU A 32 -14.49 -1.35 13.20
CA LEU A 32 -13.63 -1.26 12.03
C LEU A 32 -13.08 0.15 11.83
N ARG A 33 -13.91 1.17 12.07
CA ARG A 33 -13.50 2.56 11.86
C ARG A 33 -12.42 2.97 12.86
N ALA A 34 -12.57 2.62 14.14
CA ALA A 34 -11.55 2.83 15.16
C ALA A 34 -10.24 2.10 14.81
N THR A 35 -10.32 0.91 14.21
CA THR A 35 -9.15 0.17 13.75
C THR A 35 -8.45 0.86 12.59
N ILE A 36 -9.20 1.37 11.61
CA ILE A 36 -8.67 2.18 10.49
C ILE A 36 -8.01 3.45 11.02
N ASP A 37 -8.65 4.16 11.95
CA ASP A 37 -8.12 5.40 12.51
C ASP A 37 -6.82 5.15 13.28
N LEU A 38 -6.75 4.07 14.08
CA LEU A 38 -5.52 3.62 14.74
C LEU A 38 -4.41 3.35 13.72
N PHE A 39 -4.72 2.56 12.69
CA PHE A 39 -3.77 2.22 11.65
C PHE A 39 -3.21 3.47 10.95
N VAL A 40 -4.08 4.41 10.56
CA VAL A 40 -3.68 5.69 9.95
C VAL A 40 -2.78 6.49 10.88
N SER A 41 -3.13 6.57 12.17
CA SER A 41 -2.30 7.26 13.18
C SER A 41 -0.92 6.63 13.34
N LEU A 42 -0.82 5.30 13.32
CA LEU A 42 0.47 4.60 13.38
C LEU A 42 1.31 4.88 12.13
N VAL A 43 0.72 4.75 10.93
CA VAL A 43 1.43 4.98 9.66
C VAL A 43 1.96 6.43 9.58
N ARG A 44 1.25 7.42 10.15
CA ARG A 44 1.68 8.83 10.21
C ARG A 44 2.88 9.08 11.12
N GLN A 45 3.11 8.22 12.11
CA GLN A 45 4.26 8.33 13.00
C GLN A 45 5.55 7.76 12.40
N LEU A 46 5.46 7.04 11.27
CA LEU A 46 6.63 6.43 10.66
C LEU A 46 7.68 7.49 10.30
N PRO A 47 8.96 7.21 10.57
CA PRO A 47 10.02 8.18 10.36
C PRO A 47 10.27 8.43 8.87
N GLN A 48 10.87 9.58 8.58
CA GLN A 48 11.31 9.90 7.24
C GLN A 48 12.34 8.88 6.75
N GLY A 49 12.23 8.49 5.47
CA GLY A 49 13.12 7.51 4.84
C GLY A 49 12.58 6.07 4.83
N ILE A 50 11.45 5.81 5.50
CA ILE A 50 10.75 4.53 5.40
C ILE A 50 9.83 4.52 4.19
N ALA A 51 9.82 3.39 3.49
CA ALA A 51 8.86 3.11 2.44
C ALA A 51 7.97 1.94 2.87
N LEU A 52 6.67 2.20 3.01
CA LEU A 52 5.68 1.18 3.32
C LEU A 52 4.99 0.75 2.03
N PHE A 53 5.03 -0.55 1.75
CA PHE A 53 4.40 -1.14 0.58
C PHE A 53 3.19 -1.95 1.00
N PHE A 54 2.02 -1.59 0.47
CA PHE A 54 0.81 -2.39 0.57
C PHE A 54 0.59 -3.10 -0.74
N VAL A 55 0.50 -4.43 -0.68
CA VAL A 55 0.21 -5.28 -1.83
C VAL A 55 -1.10 -6.00 -1.55
N ILE A 56 -2.12 -5.68 -2.33
CA ILE A 56 -3.43 -6.33 -2.27
C ILE A 56 -3.58 -7.16 -3.53
N ASP A 57 -3.44 -8.47 -3.39
CA ASP A 57 -3.66 -9.41 -4.50
C ASP A 57 -5.09 -9.96 -4.49
N GLY A 58 -5.61 -10.28 -5.67
CA GLY A 58 -6.97 -10.81 -5.84
C GLY A 58 -8.07 -9.82 -5.50
N ALA A 59 -7.88 -8.53 -5.79
CA ALA A 59 -8.75 -7.45 -5.31
C ALA A 59 -10.22 -7.56 -5.73
N VAL A 60 -10.53 -8.29 -6.80
CA VAL A 60 -11.90 -8.59 -7.24
C VAL A 60 -12.78 -9.18 -6.13
N VAL A 61 -12.18 -9.91 -5.18
CA VAL A 61 -12.93 -10.51 -4.06
C VAL A 61 -13.64 -9.43 -3.24
N TYR A 62 -13.05 -8.24 -3.10
CA TYR A 62 -13.61 -7.16 -2.28
C TYR A 62 -14.72 -6.37 -2.96
N GLU A 63 -15.14 -6.75 -4.17
CA GLU A 63 -16.27 -6.12 -4.88
C GLU A 63 -17.63 -6.75 -4.54
N GLY A 64 -17.64 -7.91 -3.88
CA GLY A 64 -18.86 -8.55 -3.39
C GLY A 64 -19.50 -7.80 -2.23
N GLU A 65 -20.84 -7.84 -2.12
CA GLU A 65 -21.58 -7.21 -1.02
C GLU A 65 -21.18 -7.78 0.35
N GLU A 66 -20.70 -9.03 0.40
CA GLU A 66 -20.21 -9.67 1.60
C GLU A 66 -18.89 -9.06 2.13
N PHE A 67 -18.23 -8.19 1.35
CA PHE A 67 -16.98 -7.51 1.71
C PHE A 67 -17.11 -5.98 1.75
N GLN A 68 -18.31 -5.44 2.02
CA GLN A 68 -18.52 -3.99 2.14
C GLN A 68 -17.56 -3.31 3.13
N ASP A 69 -17.15 -4.02 4.18
CA ASP A 69 -16.18 -3.57 5.17
C ASP A 69 -14.76 -3.36 4.59
N ALA A 70 -14.43 -4.01 3.46
CA ALA A 70 -13.13 -3.82 2.82
C ALA A 70 -13.02 -2.45 2.11
N VAL A 71 -14.14 -1.89 1.65
CA VAL A 71 -14.18 -0.60 0.94
C VAL A 71 -13.56 0.54 1.76
N PRO A 72 -13.97 0.81 3.02
CA PRO A 72 -13.37 1.88 3.82
C PRO A 72 -11.88 1.63 4.13
N VAL A 73 -11.45 0.37 4.23
CA VAL A 73 -10.03 0.02 4.41
C VAL A 73 -9.22 0.37 3.16
N ILE A 74 -9.65 -0.12 1.98
CA ILE A 74 -8.99 0.15 0.70
C ILE A 74 -8.94 1.66 0.43
N LEU A 75 -10.04 2.36 0.64
CA LEU A 75 -10.10 3.82 0.48
C LEU A 75 -9.11 4.54 1.41
N SER A 76 -8.93 4.05 2.63
CA SER A 76 -7.97 4.64 3.58
C SER A 76 -6.52 4.42 3.13
N LEU A 77 -6.19 3.25 2.58
CA LEU A 77 -4.89 2.97 1.98
C LEU A 77 -4.60 3.85 0.76
N ILE A 78 -5.61 4.03 -0.10
CA ILE A 78 -5.53 4.94 -1.26
C ILE A 78 -5.22 6.37 -0.78
N ARG A 79 -5.97 6.88 0.21
CA ARG A 79 -5.75 8.22 0.77
C ARG A 79 -4.36 8.38 1.38
N LEU A 80 -3.90 7.41 2.17
CA LEU A 80 -2.55 7.41 2.73
C LEU A 80 -1.47 7.44 1.64
N SER A 81 -1.68 6.75 0.52
CA SER A 81 -0.73 6.73 -0.60
C SER A 81 -0.57 8.10 -1.30
N ASN A 82 -1.56 8.99 -1.18
CA ASN A 82 -1.55 10.32 -1.80
C ASN A 82 -1.34 11.47 -0.82
N ASP A 83 -1.33 11.21 0.49
CA ASP A 83 -1.17 12.24 1.50
C ASP A 83 0.27 12.80 1.44
N THR A 84 0.41 14.00 0.89
CA THR A 84 1.70 14.70 0.75
C THR A 84 2.27 15.17 2.10
N GLY A 85 1.48 15.13 3.17
CA GLY A 85 1.91 15.41 4.53
C GLY A 85 2.62 14.24 5.22
N MET A 86 2.68 13.06 4.57
CA MET A 86 3.32 11.88 5.13
C MET A 86 4.84 12.00 5.18
N ARG A 87 5.43 11.61 6.31
CA ARG A 87 6.89 11.54 6.47
C ARG A 87 7.49 10.32 5.77
N ALA A 88 6.78 9.20 5.79
CA ALA A 88 7.14 7.96 5.10
C ALA A 88 6.54 7.93 3.68
N SER A 89 7.23 7.28 2.74
CA SER A 89 6.69 7.00 1.41
C SER A 89 5.71 5.84 1.50
N ILE A 90 4.48 6.05 1.06
CA ILE A 90 3.46 5.00 1.02
C ILE A 90 3.24 4.58 -0.42
N LYS A 91 3.29 3.27 -0.69
CA LYS A 91 3.11 2.69 -2.02
C LYS A 91 2.03 1.63 -1.95
N LEU A 92 1.03 1.74 -2.82
CA LEU A 92 -0.09 0.82 -2.89
C LEU A 92 -0.10 0.15 -4.27
N LEU A 93 -0.05 -1.18 -4.27
CA LEU A 93 -0.23 -2.02 -5.44
C LEU A 93 -1.47 -2.88 -5.24
N ILE A 94 -2.40 -2.82 -6.19
CA ILE A 94 -3.60 -3.64 -6.21
C ILE A 94 -3.62 -4.46 -7.49
N THR A 95 -3.76 -5.78 -7.37
CA THR A 95 -3.81 -6.72 -8.49
C THR A 95 -5.09 -7.54 -8.47
N SER A 96 -5.59 -7.89 -9.65
CA SER A 96 -6.75 -8.76 -9.84
C SER A 96 -6.63 -9.50 -11.18
N ALA A 97 -7.09 -10.76 -11.22
CA ALA A 97 -7.06 -11.57 -12.43
C ALA A 97 -8.21 -11.20 -13.41
N PRO A 98 -9.48 -11.12 -12.98
CA PRO A 98 -10.51 -10.41 -13.72
C PRO A 98 -10.47 -8.91 -13.38
N ALA A 99 -10.95 -8.06 -14.30
CA ALA A 99 -11.03 -6.62 -14.07
C ALA A 99 -11.96 -6.28 -12.90
N THR A 100 -11.54 -5.35 -12.03
CA THR A 100 -12.33 -4.74 -10.96
C THR A 100 -13.15 -3.56 -11.48
N TYR A 101 -14.39 -3.40 -11.01
CA TYR A 101 -15.27 -2.26 -11.30
C TYR A 101 -15.21 -1.16 -10.21
N TYR A 102 -15.61 -1.47 -8.97
CA TYR A 102 -15.73 -0.50 -7.88
C TYR A 102 -14.39 -0.04 -7.33
N ILE A 103 -13.42 -0.96 -7.25
CA ILE A 103 -12.06 -0.61 -6.82
C ILE A 103 -11.43 0.30 -7.88
N ARG A 104 -11.60 -0.04 -9.16
CA ARG A 104 -11.13 0.79 -10.27
C ARG A 104 -11.74 2.20 -10.22
N GLU A 105 -13.06 2.31 -10.05
CA GLU A 105 -13.76 3.60 -9.95
C GLU A 105 -13.19 4.48 -8.81
N SER A 106 -12.81 3.86 -7.69
CA SER A 106 -12.21 4.57 -6.55
C SER A 106 -10.84 5.16 -6.89
N PHE A 107 -10.04 4.47 -7.72
CA PHE A 107 -8.78 5.03 -8.25
C PHE A 107 -9.03 6.10 -9.31
N GLU A 108 -10.05 5.97 -10.14
CA GLU A 108 -10.42 6.99 -11.15
C GLU A 108 -10.83 8.31 -10.50
N LYS A 109 -11.68 8.25 -9.46
CA LYS A 109 -12.13 9.44 -8.71
C LYS A 109 -10.99 10.23 -8.08
N GLU A 110 -9.94 9.54 -7.65
CA GLU A 110 -8.76 10.13 -7.03
C GLU A 110 -7.64 10.44 -8.05
N GLY A 111 -7.85 10.14 -9.35
CA GLY A 111 -6.88 10.41 -10.42
C GLY A 111 -5.64 9.49 -10.41
N LEU A 112 -5.77 8.27 -9.88
CA LEU A 112 -4.64 7.38 -9.53
C LEU A 112 -4.48 6.19 -10.48
N ILE A 113 -5.24 6.14 -11.56
CA ILE A 113 -5.03 5.11 -12.56
C ILE A 113 -3.78 5.44 -13.36
N LEU A 114 -2.73 4.67 -13.09
CA LEU A 114 -1.53 4.65 -13.90
C LEU A 114 -1.81 3.73 -15.10
N ASN A 115 -2.30 4.30 -16.20
CA ASN A 115 -2.49 3.56 -17.44
C ASN A 115 -1.14 3.43 -18.17
N VAL A 116 -0.61 2.21 -18.17
CA VAL A 116 0.71 1.91 -18.78
C VAL A 116 0.61 1.90 -20.31
N ASP A 117 -0.57 1.72 -20.88
CA ASP A 117 -0.78 1.68 -22.35
C ASP A 117 -0.54 3.04 -23.03
N SER A 118 -0.64 4.14 -22.28
CA SER A 118 -0.40 5.51 -22.78
C SER A 118 0.96 6.08 -22.43
N SER A 119 1.77 5.33 -21.68
CA SER A 119 3.06 5.83 -21.20
C SER A 119 4.17 5.33 -22.11
N SER A 120 4.71 6.22 -22.95
CA SER A 120 5.99 6.04 -23.64
C SER A 120 7.16 6.11 -22.64
N VAL A 121 7.10 5.33 -21.56
CA VAL A 121 8.27 5.06 -20.72
C VAL A 121 9.19 4.25 -21.61
N SER A 122 10.30 4.88 -21.99
CA SER A 122 11.34 4.30 -22.85
C SER A 122 11.60 2.83 -22.48
N ALA A 123 11.13 1.92 -23.34
CA ALA A 123 11.24 0.47 -23.17
C ALA A 123 12.69 0.02 -22.91
N VAL A 124 13.65 0.83 -23.38
CA VAL A 124 15.10 0.63 -23.24
C VAL A 124 15.54 0.57 -21.77
N ALA A 125 15.00 1.44 -20.89
CA ALA A 125 15.37 1.43 -19.47
C ALA A 125 14.77 0.24 -18.71
N SER A 126 13.68 -0.35 -19.23
CA SER A 126 13.01 -1.51 -18.66
C SER A 126 13.73 -2.81 -19.04
N GLU A 127 14.18 -2.94 -20.29
CA GLU A 127 14.91 -4.12 -20.77
C GLU A 127 16.28 -4.26 -20.10
N GLU A 128 17.10 -3.20 -20.05
CA GLU A 128 18.41 -3.25 -19.39
C GLU A 128 18.29 -3.58 -17.91
N ARG A 129 17.27 -3.02 -17.24
CA ARG A 129 17.00 -3.28 -15.83
C ARG A 129 16.50 -4.71 -15.62
N MET A 130 15.60 -5.19 -16.47
CA MET A 130 15.09 -6.56 -16.40
C MET A 130 16.20 -7.59 -16.65
N VAL A 131 17.07 -7.36 -17.65
CA VAL A 131 18.24 -8.19 -17.92
C VAL A 131 19.20 -8.19 -16.73
N ARG A 132 19.45 -7.03 -16.13
CA ARG A 132 20.30 -6.93 -14.93
C ARG A 132 19.76 -7.74 -13.76
N GLU A 133 18.47 -7.65 -13.46
CA GLU A 133 17.84 -8.43 -12.38
C GLU A 133 17.81 -9.93 -12.70
N LEU A 134 17.58 -10.32 -13.97
CA LEU A 134 17.66 -11.71 -14.41
C LEU A 134 19.07 -12.28 -14.25
N LEU A 135 20.10 -11.50 -14.61
CA LEU A 135 21.50 -11.89 -14.46
C LEU A 135 21.88 -12.06 -12.98
N VAL A 136 21.38 -11.18 -12.11
CA VAL A 136 21.55 -11.30 -10.65
C VAL A 136 20.87 -12.57 -10.12
N LEU A 137 19.64 -12.85 -10.54
CA LEU A 137 18.91 -14.06 -10.12
C LEU A 137 19.53 -15.36 -10.63
N LEU A 138 20.15 -15.32 -11.81
CA LEU A 138 20.82 -16.47 -12.43
C LEU A 138 22.30 -16.59 -12.00
N ASN A 139 22.79 -15.69 -11.15
CA ASN A 139 24.18 -15.62 -10.68
C ASN A 139 25.21 -15.60 -11.84
N LEU A 140 24.80 -15.10 -13.00
CA LEU A 140 25.63 -14.92 -14.18
C LEU A 140 26.25 -13.53 -14.07
N ARG A 141 27.47 -13.48 -13.55
CA ARG A 141 28.28 -12.26 -13.56
C ARG A 141 28.44 -11.82 -15.01
N ALA A 142 28.13 -10.56 -15.31
CA ALA A 142 28.44 -9.98 -16.61
C ALA A 142 29.95 -10.15 -16.87
N PRO A 143 30.38 -10.60 -18.07
CA PRO A 143 31.77 -10.53 -18.45
C PRO A 143 32.12 -9.05 -18.65
N ASP A 144 32.73 -8.45 -17.62
CA ASP A 144 33.28 -7.11 -17.68
C ASP A 144 34.34 -7.03 -18.80
N ASP A 145 34.16 -6.05 -19.68
CA ASP A 145 35.16 -5.18 -20.32
C ASP A 145 36.59 -5.73 -20.53
N LEU A 146 36.90 -5.98 -21.79
CA LEU A 146 38.22 -5.77 -22.41
C LEU A 146 38.05 -5.34 -23.87
#